data_AF-A0A965QRP3-F1
#
_entry.id   AF-A0A965QRP3-F1
#
_cell.length_a   1.000
_cell.length_b   1.000
_cell.length_c   1.000
_cell.angle_alpha   90.00
_cell.angle_beta   90.00
_cell.angle_gamma   90.00
#
_symmetry.space_group_name_H-M   'P 1'
#
loop_
_entity.id
_entity.type
_entity.pdbx_description
1 polymer ?
#
loop_
_entity_poly.entity_id
_entity_poly.type
_entity_poly.pdbx_seq_one_letter_code
_entity_poly.pdbx_strand_id
1 'polypeptide(L)'
;TYRESPRSPFLAAAGADLPAARSHSEQTAREIDEEVKRIIDAAMERVRRILETRRAALESVTQRLMECEVIDGVELRSLVEASTGTPQLVPGTDTERRPARPAAGEAGDAPHGVADGG
;
A
#
# COMPACT_ATOMS: atom_id res chain seq x y z
N THR A 1 21.62 -5.75 -26.99
CA THR A 1 21.05 -6.31 -28.24
C THR A 1 20.76 -7.78 -27.99
N TYR A 2 19.51 -8.11 -27.68
CA TYR A 2 19.09 -9.48 -27.35
C TYR A 2 19.11 -10.35 -28.61
N ARG A 3 19.84 -11.46 -28.58
CA ARG A 3 20.03 -12.38 -29.70
C ARG A 3 18.89 -13.39 -29.66
N GLU A 4 17.94 -13.28 -30.60
CA GLU A 4 16.90 -14.31 -30.80
C GLU A 4 17.56 -15.68 -31.01
N SER A 5 17.27 -16.61 -30.12
CA SER A 5 17.63 -18.02 -30.30
C SER A 5 16.70 -18.65 -31.35
N PRO A 6 17.21 -19.58 -32.20
CA PRO A 6 16.43 -20.15 -33.30
C PRO A 6 15.20 -20.87 -32.76
N ARG A 7 14.02 -20.44 -33.21
CA ARG A 7 12.71 -20.98 -32.82
C ARG A 7 12.69 -22.50 -33.04
N SER A 8 12.34 -23.26 -32.00
CA SER A 8 12.21 -24.72 -32.06
C SER A 8 11.14 -25.13 -33.09
N PRO A 9 11.40 -26.11 -33.96
CA PRO A 9 10.47 -26.57 -34.99
C PRO A 9 9.19 -27.19 -34.40
N PHE A 10 9.17 -27.49 -33.11
CA PHE A 10 8.00 -27.99 -32.40
C PHE A 10 6.92 -26.92 -32.18
N LEU A 11 7.31 -25.64 -32.10
CA LEU A 11 6.38 -24.50 -31.98
C LEU A 11 5.88 -24.00 -33.34
N ALA A 12 6.53 -24.40 -34.43
CA ALA A 12 6.10 -24.06 -35.79
C ALA A 12 4.85 -24.87 -36.22
N ALA A 13 4.73 -26.13 -35.78
CA ALA A 13 3.55 -26.96 -36.05
C ALA A 13 2.33 -26.59 -35.20
N ALA A 14 2.54 -26.02 -34.01
CA ALA A 14 1.50 -25.47 -33.15
C ALA A 14 1.13 -24.00 -33.50
N GLY A 15 1.77 -23.43 -34.54
CA GLY A 15 1.71 -22.01 -34.86
C GLY A 15 0.46 -21.53 -35.59
N ALA A 16 -0.45 -22.44 -35.97
CA ALA A 16 -1.68 -22.07 -36.69
C ALA A 16 -2.88 -21.81 -35.76
N ASP A 17 -2.89 -22.33 -34.52
CA ASP A 17 -4.08 -22.32 -33.66
C ASP A 17 -3.79 -21.92 -32.21
N LEU A 18 -3.42 -20.66 -31.95
CA LEU A 18 -3.73 -20.10 -30.62
C LEU A 18 -4.02 -18.58 -30.63
N PRO A 19 -5.13 -18.14 -31.26
CA PRO A 19 -5.66 -16.78 -31.09
C PRO A 19 -5.94 -16.46 -29.61
N ALA A 20 -6.42 -17.47 -28.85
CA ALA A 20 -6.85 -17.31 -27.45
C ALA A 20 -5.71 -16.94 -26.49
N ALA A 21 -4.51 -17.51 -26.64
CA ALA A 21 -3.40 -17.22 -25.74
C ALA A 21 -2.85 -15.79 -25.90
N ARG A 22 -2.90 -15.23 -27.12
CA ARG A 22 -2.53 -13.82 -27.35
C ARG A 22 -3.58 -12.87 -26.81
N SER A 23 -4.87 -13.16 -27.00
CA SER A 23 -5.94 -12.33 -26.43
C SER A 23 -5.93 -12.31 -24.91
N HIS A 24 -5.61 -13.43 -24.25
CA HIS A 24 -5.42 -13.45 -22.79
C HIS A 24 -4.20 -12.63 -22.37
N SER A 25 -3.09 -12.68 -23.11
CA SER A 25 -1.92 -11.85 -22.83
C SER A 25 -2.23 -10.35 -22.99
N GLU A 26 -3.03 -9.97 -23.99
CA GLU A 26 -3.43 -8.57 -24.22
C GLU A 26 -4.40 -8.08 -23.14
N GLN A 27 -5.38 -8.90 -22.77
CA GLN A 27 -6.30 -8.58 -21.68
C GLN A 27 -5.55 -8.41 -20.35
N THR A 28 -4.69 -9.37 -19.99
CA THR A 28 -3.89 -9.30 -18.77
C THR A 28 -2.95 -8.08 -18.78
N ALA A 29 -2.32 -7.77 -19.91
CA ALA A 29 -1.47 -6.58 -20.02
C ALA A 29 -2.27 -5.29 -19.79
N ARG A 30 -3.49 -5.20 -20.35
CA ARG A 30 -4.39 -4.07 -20.13
C ARG A 30 -4.78 -3.92 -18.66
N GLU A 31 -5.14 -5.03 -17.99
CA GLU A 31 -5.49 -5.03 -16.58
C GLU A 31 -4.30 -4.55 -15.70
N ILE A 32 -3.08 -4.95 -16.05
CA ILE A 32 -1.86 -4.48 -15.38
C ILE A 32 -1.69 -2.96 -15.56
N ASP A 33 -1.81 -2.45 -16.79
CA ASP A 33 -1.64 -1.03 -17.06
C ASP A 33 -2.69 -0.17 -16.33
N GLU A 34 -3.94 -0.65 -16.29
CA GLU A 34 -5.03 0.00 -15.55
C GLU A 34 -4.75 0.04 -14.04
N GLU A 35 -4.23 -1.05 -13.47
CA GLU A 35 -3.87 -1.12 -12.05
C GLU A 35 -2.66 -0.25 -11.71
N VAL A 36 -1.63 -0.24 -12.56
CA VAL A 36 -0.46 0.65 -12.40
C VAL A 36 -0.89 2.10 -12.39
N LYS A 37 -1.75 2.49 -13.34
CA LYS A 37 -2.32 3.84 -13.39
C LYS A 37 -3.06 4.18 -12.10
N ARG A 38 -3.94 3.29 -11.64
CA ARG A 38 -4.70 3.49 -10.40
C ARG A 38 -3.80 3.71 -9.19
N ILE A 39 -2.72 2.94 -9.06
CA ILE A 39 -1.75 3.07 -7.97
C ILE A 39 -1.07 4.44 -8.01
N ILE A 40 -0.61 4.86 -9.19
CA ILE A 40 0.06 6.16 -9.38
C ILE A 40 -0.89 7.30 -9.06
N ASP A 41 -2.11 7.27 -9.60
CA ASP A 41 -3.12 8.30 -9.37
C ASP A 41 -3.46 8.42 -7.87
N ALA A 42 -3.62 7.29 -7.18
CA ALA A 42 -3.86 7.27 -5.73
C ALA A 42 -2.66 7.80 -4.93
N ALA A 43 -1.43 7.51 -5.35
CA ALA A 43 -0.22 8.03 -4.71
C ALA A 43 -0.08 9.54 -4.92
N MET A 44 -0.33 10.04 -6.13
CA MET A 44 -0.32 11.47 -6.47
C MET A 44 -1.34 12.23 -5.63
N GLU A 45 -2.57 11.71 -5.54
CA GLU A 45 -3.64 12.31 -4.73
C GLU A 45 -3.29 12.33 -3.23
N ARG A 46 -2.65 11.26 -2.73
CA ARG A 46 -2.17 11.21 -1.34
C ARG A 46 -1.09 12.27 -1.10
N VAL A 47 -0.10 12.37 -1.97
CA VAL A 47 0.98 13.35 -1.86
C VAL A 47 0.42 14.76 -1.91
N ARG A 48 -0.50 15.03 -2.85
CA ARG A 48 -1.18 16.32 -2.98
C ARG A 48 -1.87 16.72 -1.68
N ARG A 49 -2.69 15.82 -1.12
CA ARG A 49 -3.35 16.06 0.17
C ARG A 49 -2.36 16.31 1.31
N ILE A 50 -1.26 15.58 1.38
CA ILE A 50 -0.21 15.80 2.39
C ILE A 50 0.38 17.21 2.24
N LEU A 51 0.74 17.62 1.03
CA LEU A 51 1.33 18.94 0.77
C LEU A 51 0.34 20.09 1.00
N GLU A 52 -0.93 19.92 0.63
CA GLU A 52 -1.99 20.89 0.90
C GLU A 52 -2.27 21.02 2.40
N THR A 53 -2.38 19.90 3.11
CA THR A 53 -2.59 19.88 4.57
C THR A 53 -1.40 20.49 5.32
N ARG A 54 -0.18 20.32 4.79
CA ARG A 54 1.07 20.83 5.39
C ARG A 54 1.61 22.05 4.66
N ARG A 55 0.72 22.86 4.07
CA ARG A 55 1.11 24.03 3.26
C ARG A 55 2.01 25.00 4.02
N ALA A 56 1.72 25.27 5.29
CA ALA A 56 2.54 26.14 6.14
C ALA A 56 3.96 25.61 6.32
N ALA A 57 4.13 24.30 6.54
CA ALA A 57 5.45 23.68 6.64
C ALA A 57 6.23 23.77 5.32
N LEU A 58 5.54 23.54 4.19
CA LEU A 58 6.15 23.68 2.86
C LEU A 58 6.62 25.12 2.60
N GLU A 59 5.81 26.11 2.94
CA GLU A 59 6.18 27.54 2.82
C GLU A 59 7.38 27.89 3.70
N SER A 60 7.39 27.45 4.96
CA SER A 60 8.51 27.68 5.87
C SER A 60 9.82 27.08 5.36
N VAL A 61 9.78 25.84 4.85
CA VAL A 61 10.97 25.19 4.27
C VAL A 61 11.42 25.89 3.01
N THR A 62 10.49 26.30 2.14
CA THR A 62 10.82 27.03 0.91
C THR A 62 11.48 28.37 1.22
N GLN A 63 10.94 29.13 2.16
CA GLN A 63 11.51 30.40 2.59
C GLN A 63 12.93 30.23 3.11
N ARG A 64 13.17 29.18 3.91
CA ARG A 64 14.51 28.89 4.43
C ARG A 64 15.50 28.52 3.32
N LEU A 65 15.06 27.72 2.34
CA LEU A 65 15.90 27.35 1.18
C LEU A 65 16.22 28.56 0.30
N MET A 66 15.33 29.56 0.21
CA MET A 66 15.62 30.80 -0.49
C MET A 66 16.74 31.62 0.18
N GLU A 67 16.92 31.49 1.50
CA GLU A 67 17.94 32.20 2.26
C GLU A 67 19.31 31.50 2.24
N CYS A 68 19.32 30.17 2.34
CA CYS A 68 20.55 29.40 2.59
C CYS A 68 20.91 28.39 1.48
N GLU A 69 20.07 28.23 0.45
CA GLU A 69 20.16 27.26 -0.68
C GLU A 69 20.15 25.77 -0.29
N VAL A 70 20.70 25.42 0.87
CA VAL A 70 20.79 24.07 1.42
C VAL A 70 20.44 24.13 2.91
N ILE A 71 19.67 23.14 3.38
CA ILE A 71 19.38 22.90 4.79
C ILE A 71 19.73 21.46 5.13
N ASP A 72 20.10 21.22 6.39
CA ASP A 72 20.35 19.87 6.86
C ASP A 72 19.05 19.14 7.26
N GLY A 73 19.15 17.83 7.50
CA GLY A 73 17.98 17.02 7.84
C GLY A 73 17.41 17.29 9.23
N VAL A 74 18.22 17.80 10.17
CA VAL A 74 17.76 18.15 11.53
C VAL A 74 16.93 19.43 11.46
N GLU A 75 17.46 20.45 10.79
CA GLU A 75 16.83 21.72 10.53
C GLU A 75 15.50 21.55 9.77
N LEU A 76 15.48 20.73 8.71
CA LEU A 76 14.26 20.41 7.98
C LEU A 76 13.17 19.83 8.89
N ARG A 77 13.53 18.85 9.75
CA ARG A 77 12.57 18.24 10.68
C ARG A 77 12.02 19.26 11.66
N SER A 78 12.89 20.08 12.25
CA SER A 78 12.48 21.14 13.17
C SER A 78 11.53 22.15 12.53
N LEU A 79 11.77 22.55 11.28
CA LEU A 79 10.88 23.46 10.54
C LEU A 79 9.50 22.84 10.27
N VAL A 80 9.48 21.56 9.88
CA VAL A 80 8.23 20.83 9.63
C VAL A 80 7.42 20.64 10.91
N GLU A 81 8.06 20.25 12.01
CA GLU A 81 7.42 20.06 13.33
C GLU A 81 6.88 21.38 13.89
N ALA A 82 7.67 22.46 13.85
CA ALA A 82 7.26 23.77 14.31
C ALA A 82 6.05 24.32 13.54
N SER A 83 5.94 23.98 12.25
CA SER A 83 4.86 24.43 11.36
C SER A 83 3.60 23.54 11.43
N THR A 84 3.68 22.39 12.10
CA THR A 84 2.57 21.43 12.22
C THR A 84 2.09 21.33 13.68
N GLY A 85 1.44 22.40 14.17
CA GLY A 85 0.92 22.50 15.54
C GLY A 85 -0.25 21.57 15.91
N THR A 86 -0.53 20.52 15.14
CA THR A 86 -1.63 19.57 15.41
C THR A 86 -1.11 18.14 15.22
N PRO A 87 -1.36 17.19 16.16
CA PRO A 87 -0.99 15.80 15.97
C PRO A 87 -1.66 15.26 14.71
N GLN A 88 -0.87 15.01 13.68
CA GLN A 88 -1.38 14.47 12.43
C GLN A 88 -1.44 12.96 12.51
N LEU A 89 -2.64 12.41 12.27
CA LEU A 89 -2.87 10.98 12.11
C LEU A 89 -1.86 10.42 11.11
N VAL A 90 -1.02 9.52 11.61
CA VAL A 90 -0.11 8.72 10.77
C VAL A 90 -0.99 7.79 9.95
N PRO A 91 -0.87 7.77 8.61
CA PRO A 91 -1.52 6.75 7.79
C PRO A 91 -1.10 5.36 8.28
N GLY A 92 -2.04 4.62 8.86
CA GLY A 92 -1.79 3.41 9.66
C GLY A 92 -2.59 3.34 10.98
N THR A 93 -3.24 4.44 11.38
CA THR A 93 -4.18 4.50 12.52
C THR A 93 -5.65 4.30 12.12
N ASP A 94 -5.90 3.78 10.92
CA ASP A 94 -7.15 3.10 10.62
C ASP A 94 -7.13 1.78 11.42
N THR A 95 -7.52 1.87 12.69
CA THR A 95 -7.94 0.69 13.43
C THR A 95 -9.18 0.17 12.72
N GLU A 96 -9.00 -0.69 11.73
CA GLU A 96 -10.05 -1.61 11.33
C GLU A 96 -10.50 -2.27 12.64
N ARG A 97 -11.67 -1.85 13.12
CA ARG A 97 -12.28 -2.38 14.33
C ARG A 97 -12.47 -3.85 14.05
N ARG A 98 -11.53 -4.68 14.53
CA ARG A 98 -11.59 -6.14 14.51
C ARG A 98 -13.02 -6.52 14.85
N PRO A 99 -13.78 -7.17 13.94
CA PRO A 99 -15.13 -7.58 14.28
C PRO A 99 -15.03 -8.45 15.53
N ALA A 100 -15.76 -8.04 16.57
CA ALA A 100 -15.77 -8.75 17.84
C ALA A 100 -16.11 -10.20 17.54
N ARG A 101 -15.23 -11.12 17.96
CA ARG A 101 -15.45 -12.56 17.88
C ARG A 101 -16.84 -12.83 18.48
N PRO A 102 -17.77 -13.49 17.77
CA PRO A 102 -19.05 -13.82 18.36
C PRO A 102 -18.77 -14.70 19.58
N ALA A 103 -19.32 -14.29 20.72
CA ALA A 103 -19.28 -15.08 21.95
C ALA A 103 -19.93 -16.44 21.65
N ALA A 104 -19.11 -17.48 21.57
CA ALA A 104 -19.60 -18.84 21.53
C ALA A 104 -20.21 -19.14 22.90
N GLY A 105 -21.54 -19.14 22.94
CA GLY A 105 -22.29 -19.65 24.07
C GLY A 105 -22.03 -21.14 24.27
N GLU A 106 -21.64 -21.45 25.50
CA GLU A 106 -22.08 -22.58 26.32
C GLU A 106 -22.10 -24.00 25.70
N ALA A 107 -21.18 -24.83 26.16
CA ALA A 107 -21.44 -26.25 26.40
C ALA A 107 -20.77 -26.63 27.72
N GLY A 108 -21.60 -26.98 28.69
CA GLY A 108 -21.19 -27.24 30.07
C GLY A 108 -20.29 -28.45 30.22
N ASP A 109 -19.44 -28.38 31.25
CA ASP A 109 -18.84 -29.55 31.86
C ASP A 109 -19.13 -29.49 33.37
N ALA A 110 -19.79 -30.53 33.86
CA ALA A 110 -20.22 -30.64 35.24
C ALA A 110 -19.00 -30.97 36.13
N PRO A 111 -18.92 -30.47 37.38
CA PRO A 111 -17.83 -30.85 38.26
C PRO A 111 -18.09 -32.27 38.80
N HIS A 112 -17.25 -33.22 38.38
CA HIS A 112 -17.13 -34.51 39.06
C HIS A 112 -16.31 -34.32 40.35
N GLY A 113 -17.01 -33.98 41.44
CA GLY A 113 -16.45 -33.95 42.79
C GLY A 113 -16.51 -35.34 43.42
N VAL A 114 -15.36 -35.97 43.62
CA VAL A 114 -15.18 -37.16 44.46
C VAL A 114 -14.68 -36.74 45.84
N ALA A 115 -15.49 -37.00 46.87
CA ALA A 115 -15.13 -37.12 48.30
C ALA A 115 -16.37 -37.68 49.03
N ASP A 116 -16.44 -38.97 49.33
CA ASP A 116 -15.87 -39.70 50.48
C ASP A 116 -16.55 -39.38 51.83
N GLY A 117 -17.12 -40.43 52.45
CA GLY A 117 -17.31 -40.58 53.90
C GLY A 117 -18.60 -40.05 54.54
N GLY A 118 -19.42 -40.98 55.08
CA GLY A 118 -20.43 -40.68 56.12
C GLY A 118 -21.71 -41.49 56.04
#